data_AF-X0ZQH5-F1
#
_entry.id   AF-X0ZQH5-F1
#
_cell.length_a   1.000
_cell.length_b   1.000
_cell.length_c   1.000
_cell.angle_alpha   90.00
_cell.angle_beta   90.00
_cell.angle_gamma   90.00
#
_symmetry.space_group_name_H-M   'P 1'
#
loop_
_entity.id
_entity.type
_entity.pdbx_description
1 polymer ?
#
loop_
_entity_poly.entity_id
_entity_poly.type
_entity_poly.pdbx_seq_one_letter_code
_entity_poly.pdbx_strand_id
1 'polypeptide(L)'
;MNLEEIRNIGIEIYGKARKSKMLDSCYGMWVGVVDGHEQITSPYCKCPYCKSRIVTKKGGIKETQYYHEFTAFILAGPKISFILDIEPILPGEGEISSSYRLLSRVCKNYHKAFKIVIGDGLYLKETVFNLLEKHHKHTIAVLKEERRQLFEEANRLSLLSEPKTYRQGKTYYRVWDHLVEGCWDGYGKNVMVIVSEEATLKRVHSKDGKSFENRLDRANWMWVTNLPCPESEDPDDLKNTVRICHSRWQIENQCFNETVNMWNADHIYTQQ
;
A
#
# COMPACT_ATOMS: atom_id res chain seq x y z
N MET A 1 16.86 21.82 11.30
CA MET A 1 16.55 20.47 11.80
C MET A 1 17.28 19.47 10.93
N ASN A 2 18.16 18.66 11.50
CA ASN A 2 18.93 17.67 10.76
C ASN A 2 18.06 16.42 10.54
N LEU A 3 17.67 16.14 9.30
CA LEU A 3 16.81 15.00 8.98
C LEU A 3 17.51 13.65 9.24
N GLU A 4 18.83 13.59 9.17
CA GLU A 4 19.58 12.36 9.45
C GLU A 4 19.54 12.01 10.94
N GLU A 5 19.61 13.00 11.83
CA GLU A 5 19.48 12.78 13.28
C GLU A 5 18.11 12.20 13.63
N ILE A 6 17.03 12.74 13.06
CA ILE A 6 15.67 12.22 13.27
C ILE A 6 15.55 10.78 12.76
N ARG A 7 16.11 10.49 11.59
CA ARG A 7 16.11 9.13 11.03
C ARG A 7 16.91 8.17 11.90
N ASN A 8 18.05 8.59 12.44
CA ASN A 8 18.86 7.76 13.34
C ASN A 8 18.09 7.42 14.63
N ILE A 9 17.37 8.39 15.20
CA ILE A 9 16.47 8.15 16.33
C ILE A 9 15.38 7.13 15.94
N GLY A 10 14.79 7.25 14.75
CA GLY A 10 13.82 6.28 14.23
C GLY A 10 14.37 4.84 14.17
N ILE A 11 15.62 4.67 13.70
CA ILE A 11 16.30 3.38 13.65
C ILE A 11 16.50 2.81 15.06
N GLU A 12 16.88 3.63 16.04
CA GLU A 12 17.04 3.20 17.42
C GLU A 12 15.72 2.76 18.05
N ILE A 13 14.64 3.52 17.82
CA ILE A 13 13.29 3.19 18.31
C ILE A 13 12.83 1.87 17.70
N TYR A 14 13.00 1.69 16.39
CA TYR A 14 12.73 0.42 15.71
C TYR A 14 13.52 -0.74 16.36
N GLY A 15 14.83 -0.54 16.59
CA GLY A 15 15.70 -1.54 17.20
C GLY A 15 15.23 -1.95 18.59
N LYS A 16 14.78 -0.98 19.42
CA LYS A 16 14.18 -1.25 20.73
C LYS A 16 12.86 -2.00 20.62
N ALA A 17 11.96 -1.56 19.74
CA ALA A 17 10.66 -2.20 19.51
C ALA A 17 10.81 -3.68 19.08
N ARG A 18 11.81 -3.98 18.23
CA ARG A 18 12.17 -5.35 17.83
C ARG A 18 12.68 -6.18 19.00
N LYS A 19 13.62 -5.66 19.79
CA LYS A 19 14.22 -6.38 20.93
C LYS A 19 13.16 -6.69 22.00
N SER A 20 12.24 -5.76 22.22
CA SER A 20 11.12 -5.91 23.16
C SER A 20 9.96 -6.74 22.63
N LYS A 21 10.05 -7.31 21.42
CA LYS A 21 8.99 -8.11 20.77
C LYS A 21 7.64 -7.39 20.67
N MET A 22 7.68 -6.07 20.47
CA MET A 22 6.46 -5.26 20.28
C MET A 22 5.90 -5.39 18.87
N LEU A 23 6.75 -5.78 17.91
CA LEU A 23 6.40 -5.92 16.50
C LEU A 23 6.22 -7.40 16.17
N ASP A 24 5.18 -7.71 15.41
CA ASP A 24 4.83 -9.05 14.94
C ASP A 24 4.69 -9.04 13.40
N SER A 25 5.02 -10.16 12.75
CA SER A 25 4.87 -10.33 11.30
C SER A 25 3.42 -10.55 10.89
N CYS A 26 3.03 -10.08 9.71
CA CYS A 26 1.74 -10.39 9.09
C CYS A 26 1.77 -11.78 8.47
N TYR A 27 1.01 -12.73 9.05
CA TYR A 27 0.87 -14.10 8.51
C TYR A 27 2.22 -14.80 8.29
N GLY A 28 3.15 -14.63 9.23
CA GLY A 28 4.50 -15.20 9.17
C GLY A 28 5.49 -14.41 8.30
N MET A 29 5.04 -13.35 7.62
CA MET A 29 5.85 -12.55 6.70
C MET A 29 6.02 -11.12 7.20
N TRP A 30 7.25 -10.61 7.08
CA TRP A 30 7.54 -9.21 7.35
C TRP A 30 7.33 -8.38 6.10
N VAL A 31 6.33 -7.51 6.15
CA VAL A 31 5.80 -6.80 4.99
C VAL A 31 5.99 -5.30 5.20
N GLY A 32 6.66 -4.67 4.24
CA GLY A 32 6.70 -3.23 4.11
C GLY A 32 5.53 -2.74 3.24
N VAL A 33 4.94 -1.60 3.58
CA VAL A 33 3.93 -0.95 2.73
C VAL A 33 4.40 0.46 2.43
N VAL A 34 4.30 0.86 1.16
CA VAL A 34 4.66 2.20 0.68
C VAL A 34 3.44 2.87 0.03
N ASP A 35 3.21 4.13 0.37
CA ASP A 35 2.12 4.93 -0.19
C ASP A 35 2.40 6.43 -0.01
N GLY A 36 1.77 7.25 -0.85
CA GLY A 36 1.79 8.70 -0.79
C GLY A 36 0.66 9.28 0.04
N HIS A 37 0.90 10.44 0.66
CA HIS A 37 -0.12 11.17 1.38
C HIS A 37 0.06 12.68 1.25
N GLU A 38 -1.04 13.38 1.00
CA GLU A 38 -1.13 14.83 1.10
C GLU A 38 -1.29 15.23 2.57
N GLN A 39 -0.42 16.11 3.04
CA GLN A 39 -0.44 16.64 4.39
C GLN A 39 -0.55 18.16 4.35
N ILE A 40 -1.23 18.72 5.35
CA ILE A 40 -1.23 20.16 5.66
C ILE A 40 -1.65 20.99 4.46
N THR A 41 -2.91 21.42 4.42
CA THR A 41 -3.36 22.38 3.40
C THR A 41 -3.56 23.76 4.03
N SER A 42 -3.05 24.80 3.38
CA SER A 42 -3.20 26.17 3.85
C SER A 42 -3.49 27.12 2.69
N PRO A 43 -4.50 28.01 2.80
CA PRO A 43 -4.69 29.09 1.83
C PRO A 43 -3.80 30.31 2.13
N TYR A 44 -3.10 30.35 3.28
CA TYR A 44 -2.38 31.54 3.75
C TYR A 44 -0.87 31.33 3.92
N CYS A 45 -0.47 30.20 4.52
CA CYS A 45 0.92 29.94 4.85
C CYS A 45 1.60 29.15 3.74
N LYS A 46 2.79 29.62 3.33
CA LYS A 46 3.64 28.92 2.36
C LYS A 46 5.07 28.84 2.86
N CYS A 47 5.76 27.77 2.51
CA CYS A 47 7.22 27.65 2.64
C CYS A 47 7.82 27.30 1.25
N PRO A 48 9.15 27.36 1.09
CA PRO A 48 9.80 27.04 -0.18
C PRO A 48 9.53 25.62 -0.72
N TYR A 49 9.07 24.71 0.13
CA TYR A 49 8.79 23.32 -0.22
C TYR A 49 7.30 23.03 -0.46
N CYS A 50 6.42 24.03 -0.35
CA CYS A 50 5.01 23.85 -0.62
C CYS A 50 4.75 23.64 -2.11
N LYS A 51 3.88 22.69 -2.43
CA LYS A 51 3.15 22.64 -3.69
C LYS A 51 1.96 23.60 -3.64
N SER A 52 1.43 23.97 -4.80
CA SER A 52 0.27 24.86 -4.89
C SER A 52 -0.73 24.39 -5.95
N ARG A 53 -2.03 24.53 -5.67
CA ARG A 53 -3.12 24.30 -6.62
C ARG A 53 -4.19 25.39 -6.50
N ILE A 54 -4.95 25.61 -7.58
CA ILE A 54 -6.13 26.48 -7.53
C ILE A 54 -7.34 25.62 -7.16
N VAL A 55 -8.04 26.01 -6.10
CA VAL A 55 -9.28 25.36 -5.66
C VAL A 55 -10.47 26.31 -5.87
N THR A 56 -11.58 25.77 -6.35
CA THR A 56 -12.84 26.52 -6.48
C THR A 56 -13.70 26.25 -5.25
N LYS A 57 -13.90 27.27 -4.42
CA LYS A 57 -14.78 27.20 -3.26
C LYS A 57 -16.25 27.37 -3.65
N LYS A 58 -17.15 27.08 -2.70
CA LYS A 58 -18.59 27.37 -2.85
C LYS A 58 -18.77 28.85 -3.26
N GLY A 59 -19.54 29.09 -4.31
CA GLY A 59 -19.73 30.42 -4.90
C GLY A 59 -18.81 30.74 -6.07
N GLY A 60 -17.96 29.81 -6.53
CA GLY A 60 -17.14 29.98 -7.73
C GLY A 60 -15.83 30.75 -7.50
N ILE A 61 -15.52 31.11 -6.26
CA ILE A 61 -14.31 31.83 -5.89
C ILE A 61 -13.11 30.89 -6.06
N LYS A 62 -12.13 31.32 -6.86
CA LYS A 62 -10.86 30.61 -7.06
C LYS A 62 -9.84 31.11 -6.04
N GLU A 63 -9.27 30.21 -5.25
CA GLU A 63 -8.22 30.51 -4.28
C GLU A 63 -7.01 29.59 -4.51
N THR A 64 -5.82 30.10 -4.17
CA THR A 64 -4.61 29.29 -4.16
C THR A 64 -4.53 28.53 -2.83
N GLN A 65 -4.35 27.22 -2.91
CA GLN A 65 -4.11 26.36 -1.77
C GLN A 65 -2.68 25.82 -1.85
N TYR A 66 -1.91 26.01 -0.77
CA TYR A 66 -0.59 25.43 -0.59
C TYR A 66 -0.70 24.14 0.20
N TYR A 67 0.11 23.15 -0.16
CA TYR A 67 0.10 21.85 0.49
C TYR A 67 1.47 21.18 0.47
N HIS A 68 1.67 20.19 1.35
CA HIS A 68 2.80 19.28 1.30
C HIS A 68 2.32 17.87 0.99
N GLU A 69 3.21 17.04 0.48
CA GLU A 69 2.95 15.62 0.38
C GLU A 69 4.22 14.87 0.79
N PHE A 70 4.05 13.64 1.24
CA PHE A 70 5.15 12.75 1.56
C PHE A 70 4.79 11.33 1.15
N THR A 71 5.81 10.52 0.91
CA THR A 71 5.69 9.08 0.85
C THR A 71 6.09 8.51 2.20
N ALA A 72 5.36 7.50 2.66
CA ALA A 72 5.65 6.80 3.89
C ALA A 72 5.96 5.34 3.63
N PHE A 73 6.87 4.78 4.42
CA PHE A 73 7.14 3.36 4.44
C PHE A 73 6.87 2.82 5.83
N ILE A 74 5.91 1.92 5.94
CA ILE A 74 5.56 1.27 7.20
C ILE A 74 5.96 -0.20 7.18
N LEU A 75 6.27 -0.73 8.34
CA LEU A 75 6.28 -2.16 8.60
C LEU A 75 4.89 -2.56 9.08
N ALA A 76 4.17 -3.29 8.23
CA ALA A 76 2.85 -3.83 8.52
C ALA A 76 2.92 -4.87 9.65
N GLY A 77 1.98 -4.79 10.59
CA GLY A 77 1.88 -5.71 11.71
C GLY A 77 0.42 -5.93 12.13
N PRO A 78 0.08 -7.09 12.72
CA PRO A 78 -1.31 -7.42 13.05
C PRO A 78 -1.89 -6.55 14.17
N LYS A 79 -1.04 -6.03 15.07
CA LYS A 79 -1.44 -5.19 16.20
C LYS A 79 -1.04 -3.73 16.02
N ILE A 80 0.19 -3.51 15.55
CA ILE A 80 0.81 -2.21 15.40
C ILE A 80 1.52 -2.20 14.05
N SER A 81 1.23 -1.18 13.24
CA SER A 81 2.07 -0.80 12.11
C SER A 81 3.12 0.21 12.57
N PHE A 82 4.35 0.07 12.08
CA PHE A 82 5.46 0.90 12.51
C PHE A 82 6.02 1.71 11.34
N ILE A 83 6.00 3.04 11.41
CA ILE A 83 6.59 3.90 10.38
C ILE A 83 8.12 3.78 10.46
N LEU A 84 8.75 3.25 9.40
CA LEU A 84 10.20 3.11 9.35
C LEU A 84 10.87 4.40 8.86
N ASP A 85 10.28 5.07 7.87
CA ASP A 85 10.80 6.31 7.31
C ASP A 85 9.71 7.01 6.47
N ILE A 86 9.92 8.30 6.23
CA ILE A 86 9.11 9.13 5.33
C ILE A 86 10.02 9.94 4.40
N GLU A 87 9.51 10.29 3.23
CA GLU A 87 10.21 11.14 2.27
C GLU A 87 9.27 12.22 1.74
N PRO A 88 9.62 13.51 1.86
CA PRO A 88 8.84 14.57 1.23
C PRO A 88 8.74 14.40 -0.29
N ILE A 89 7.60 14.76 -0.86
CA ILE A 89 7.43 14.94 -2.30
C ILE A 89 7.61 16.42 -2.59
N LEU A 90 8.74 16.80 -3.19
CA LEU A 90 9.09 18.20 -3.39
C LEU A 90 8.31 18.83 -4.56
N PRO A 91 8.27 20.17 -4.66
CA PRO A 91 7.70 20.83 -5.84
C PRO A 91 8.35 20.35 -7.13
N GLY A 92 7.51 19.99 -8.12
CA GLY A 92 7.96 19.40 -9.39
C GLY A 92 8.18 17.88 -9.36
N GLU A 93 8.10 17.24 -8.19
CA GLU A 93 8.21 15.79 -8.05
C GLU A 93 6.83 15.12 -7.95
N GLY A 94 6.76 13.88 -8.45
CA GLY A 94 5.66 12.96 -8.19
C GLY A 94 6.01 11.94 -7.11
N GLU A 95 4.99 11.22 -6.64
CA GLU A 95 5.11 10.20 -5.59
C GLU A 95 6.19 9.17 -5.89
N ILE A 96 6.26 8.63 -7.12
CA ILE A 96 7.26 7.62 -7.48
C ILE A 96 8.70 8.11 -7.32
N SER A 97 8.99 9.37 -7.63
CA SER A 97 10.35 9.91 -7.48
C SER A 97 10.77 9.97 -6.01
N SER A 98 9.86 10.40 -5.14
CA SER A 98 10.04 10.42 -3.70
C SER A 98 10.15 9.00 -3.13
N SER A 99 9.22 8.12 -3.48
CA SER A 99 9.22 6.72 -3.07
C SER A 99 10.47 5.97 -3.50
N TYR A 100 11.05 6.26 -4.66
CA TYR A 100 12.29 5.61 -5.09
C TYR A 100 13.46 5.93 -4.15
N ARG A 101 13.58 7.19 -3.69
CA ARG A 101 14.57 7.59 -2.67
C ARG A 101 14.28 6.93 -1.33
N LEU A 102 13.01 6.91 -0.93
CA LEU A 102 12.55 6.28 0.30
C LEU A 102 12.89 4.79 0.32
N LEU A 103 12.47 4.05 -0.70
CA LEU A 103 12.69 2.61 -0.87
C LEU A 103 14.17 2.24 -0.85
N SER A 104 15.01 3.00 -1.58
CA SER A 104 16.46 2.81 -1.58
C SER A 104 17.04 2.96 -0.17
N ARG A 105 16.57 3.96 0.58
CA ARG A 105 17.05 4.24 1.94
C ARG A 105 16.56 3.21 2.95
N VAL A 106 15.28 2.82 2.92
CA VAL A 106 14.76 1.81 3.86
C VAL A 106 15.34 0.42 3.58
N CYS A 107 15.58 0.06 2.32
CA CYS A 107 16.24 -1.21 1.99
C CYS A 107 17.68 -1.27 2.52
N LYS A 108 18.38 -0.13 2.55
CA LYS A 108 19.73 -0.02 3.12
C LYS A 108 19.70 -0.04 4.66
N ASN A 109 18.89 0.82 5.28
CA ASN A 109 18.92 1.05 6.73
C ASN A 109 18.17 -0.04 7.51
N TYR A 110 17.15 -0.64 6.91
CA TYR A 110 16.29 -1.67 7.51
C TYR A 110 16.37 -2.99 6.74
N HIS A 111 17.56 -3.35 6.25
CA HIS A 111 17.77 -4.47 5.33
C HIS A 111 17.23 -5.84 5.80
N LYS A 112 17.10 -6.08 7.11
CA LYS A 112 16.53 -7.32 7.69
C LYS A 112 15.06 -7.19 8.12
N ALA A 113 14.47 -5.99 8.04
CA ALA A 113 13.18 -5.71 8.65
C ALA A 113 12.01 -6.34 7.89
N PHE A 114 12.09 -6.41 6.57
CA PHE A 114 11.03 -6.89 5.69
C PHE A 114 11.59 -7.72 4.54
N LYS A 115 10.74 -8.58 3.96
CA LYS A 115 11.03 -9.37 2.75
C LYS A 115 10.16 -8.96 1.57
N ILE A 116 8.95 -8.50 1.85
CA ILE A 116 7.95 -8.10 0.84
C ILE A 116 7.72 -6.60 0.97
N VAL A 117 7.55 -5.90 -0.15
CA VAL A 117 7.08 -4.52 -0.21
C VAL A 117 5.79 -4.47 -1.02
N ILE A 118 4.77 -3.81 -0.49
CA ILE A 118 3.47 -3.64 -1.13
C ILE A 118 3.23 -2.16 -1.44
N GLY A 119 2.82 -1.88 -2.68
CA GLY A 119 2.36 -0.57 -3.10
C GLY A 119 1.00 -0.65 -3.80
N ASP A 120 0.40 0.49 -4.07
CA ASP A 120 -0.80 0.59 -4.90
C ASP A 120 -0.47 0.38 -6.40
N GLY A 121 -1.39 0.74 -7.30
CA GLY A 121 -1.17 0.55 -8.74
C GLY A 121 -0.11 1.47 -9.33
N LEU A 122 0.21 2.59 -8.69
CA LEU A 122 1.26 3.50 -9.14
C LEU A 122 2.65 2.85 -9.07
N TYR A 123 2.83 1.93 -8.11
CA TYR A 123 4.07 1.19 -7.90
C TYR A 123 4.27 0.00 -8.84
N LEU A 124 3.29 -0.30 -9.70
CA LEU A 124 3.43 -1.30 -10.76
C LEU A 124 4.31 -0.76 -11.91
N LYS A 125 5.60 -0.59 -11.59
CA LYS A 125 6.65 -0.07 -12.47
C LYS A 125 7.90 -0.96 -12.40
N GLU A 126 8.49 -1.21 -13.56
CA GLU A 126 9.73 -2.00 -13.68
C GLU A 126 10.85 -1.45 -12.79
N THR A 127 10.97 -0.12 -12.69
CA THR A 127 12.03 0.54 -11.93
C THR A 127 11.91 0.23 -10.44
N VAL A 128 10.68 0.17 -9.91
CA VAL A 128 10.41 -0.19 -8.52
C VAL A 128 10.72 -1.66 -8.28
N PHE A 129 10.24 -2.55 -9.15
CA PHE A 129 10.48 -3.99 -9.04
C PHE A 129 11.97 -4.31 -9.11
N ASN A 130 12.69 -3.74 -10.07
CA ASN A 130 14.14 -3.92 -10.24
C ASN A 130 14.94 -3.36 -9.04
N LEU A 131 14.53 -2.21 -8.48
CA LEU A 131 15.16 -1.66 -7.28
C LEU A 131 15.04 -2.64 -6.10
N LEU A 132 13.83 -3.13 -5.84
CA LEU A 132 13.55 -4.00 -4.71
C LEU A 132 14.23 -5.37 -4.87
N GLU A 133 14.23 -5.92 -6.08
CA GLU A 133 14.92 -7.18 -6.38
C GLU A 133 16.44 -7.06 -6.17
N LYS A 134 17.05 -5.94 -6.55
CA LYS A 134 18.48 -5.66 -6.26
C LYS A 134 18.79 -5.68 -4.75
N HIS A 135 17.80 -5.42 -3.91
CA HIS A 135 17.89 -5.50 -2.46
C HIS A 135 17.36 -6.83 -1.88
N HIS A 136 17.16 -7.84 -2.73
CA HIS A 136 16.61 -9.16 -2.37
C HIS A 136 15.24 -9.05 -1.68
N LYS A 137 14.40 -8.15 -2.18
CA LYS A 137 13.01 -7.96 -1.74
C LYS A 137 12.06 -8.38 -2.85
N HIS A 138 10.91 -8.92 -2.43
CA HIS A 138 9.79 -9.15 -3.33
C HIS A 138 8.84 -7.96 -3.31
N THR A 139 8.14 -7.76 -4.42
CA THR A 139 7.23 -6.65 -4.63
C THR A 139 5.84 -7.19 -4.89
N ILE A 140 4.83 -6.53 -4.33
CA ILE A 140 3.42 -6.71 -4.67
C ILE A 140 2.87 -5.34 -5.04
N ALA A 141 2.22 -5.21 -6.18
CA ALA A 141 1.54 -3.99 -6.58
C ALA A 141 0.13 -4.30 -7.08
N VAL A 142 -0.81 -3.38 -6.84
CA VAL A 142 -2.19 -3.54 -7.30
C VAL A 142 -2.25 -3.43 -8.82
N LEU A 143 -2.95 -4.35 -9.49
CA LEU A 143 -3.22 -4.30 -10.91
C LEU A 143 -4.66 -3.81 -11.14
N LYS A 144 -4.80 -2.53 -11.49
CA LYS A 144 -6.10 -1.91 -11.83
C LYS A 144 -6.24 -1.52 -13.29
N GLU A 145 -5.13 -1.47 -14.02
CA GLU A 145 -5.13 -0.94 -15.38
C GLU A 145 -5.52 -2.02 -16.38
N GLU A 146 -6.79 -1.99 -16.79
CA GLU A 146 -7.39 -2.99 -17.69
C GLU A 146 -6.69 -3.08 -19.05
N ARG A 147 -6.00 -2.01 -19.46
CA ARG A 147 -5.26 -1.92 -20.73
C ARG A 147 -3.93 -2.67 -20.72
N ARG A 148 -3.47 -3.17 -19.57
CA ARG A 148 -2.21 -3.91 -19.50
C ARG A 148 -2.43 -5.34 -19.98
N GLN A 149 -1.51 -5.84 -20.79
CA GLN A 149 -1.51 -7.24 -21.22
C GLN A 149 -1.58 -8.21 -20.04
N LEU A 150 -0.92 -7.89 -18.91
CA LEU A 150 -1.04 -8.65 -17.65
C LEU A 150 -2.49 -8.81 -17.16
N PHE A 151 -3.31 -7.77 -17.29
CA PHE A 151 -4.69 -7.79 -16.84
C PHE A 151 -5.54 -8.67 -17.75
N GLU A 152 -5.42 -8.49 -19.06
CA GLU A 152 -6.14 -9.31 -20.05
C GLU A 152 -5.76 -10.78 -19.93
N GLU A 153 -4.47 -11.08 -19.79
CA GLU A 153 -3.97 -12.45 -19.69
C GLU A 153 -4.46 -13.14 -18.41
N ALA A 154 -4.37 -12.48 -17.26
CA ALA A 154 -4.85 -13.05 -16.00
C ALA A 154 -6.37 -13.30 -16.00
N ASN A 155 -7.16 -12.44 -16.65
CA ASN A 155 -8.58 -12.70 -16.82
C ASN A 155 -8.84 -13.88 -17.76
N ARG A 156 -8.10 -13.98 -18.87
CA ARG A 156 -8.16 -15.13 -19.78
C ARG A 156 -7.85 -16.44 -19.06
N LEU A 157 -6.77 -16.48 -18.28
CA LEU A 157 -6.37 -17.65 -17.50
C LEU A 157 -7.39 -18.01 -16.41
N SER A 158 -8.04 -17.01 -15.79
CA SER A 158 -9.11 -17.23 -14.81
C SER A 158 -10.35 -17.88 -15.42
N LEU A 159 -10.63 -17.68 -16.72
CA LEU A 159 -11.71 -18.37 -17.42
C LEU A 159 -11.40 -19.84 -17.75
N LEU A 160 -10.12 -20.21 -17.74
CA LEU A 160 -9.62 -21.53 -18.13
C LEU A 160 -9.27 -22.42 -16.92
N SER A 161 -9.39 -21.90 -15.71
CA SER A 161 -8.98 -22.60 -14.48
C SER A 161 -9.96 -22.38 -13.33
N GLU A 162 -10.09 -23.41 -12.49
CA GLU A 162 -10.94 -23.32 -11.29
C GLU A 162 -10.25 -22.53 -10.18
N PRO A 163 -10.97 -21.64 -9.47
CA PRO A 163 -10.41 -20.94 -8.32
C PRO A 163 -10.20 -21.86 -7.13
N LYS A 164 -9.19 -21.53 -6.32
CA LYS A 164 -9.17 -21.97 -4.92
C LYS A 164 -10.24 -21.18 -4.17
N THR A 165 -11.07 -21.87 -3.39
CA THR A 165 -12.18 -21.22 -2.67
C THR A 165 -12.08 -21.42 -1.16
N TYR A 166 -12.39 -20.38 -0.40
CA TYR A 166 -12.41 -20.45 1.06
C TYR A 166 -13.32 -19.37 1.67
N ARG A 167 -13.60 -19.49 2.97
CA ARG A 167 -14.36 -18.49 3.74
C ARG A 167 -13.52 -17.96 4.89
N GLN A 168 -13.53 -16.64 5.07
CA GLN A 168 -12.98 -15.97 6.26
C GLN A 168 -14.04 -15.05 6.86
N GLY A 169 -14.51 -15.39 8.06
CA GLY A 169 -15.61 -14.67 8.70
C GLY A 169 -16.87 -14.69 7.82
N LYS A 170 -17.32 -13.51 7.41
CA LYS A 170 -18.52 -13.30 6.57
C LYS A 170 -18.21 -13.19 5.07
N THR A 171 -16.94 -13.32 4.69
CA THR A 171 -16.47 -13.12 3.33
C THR A 171 -16.09 -14.45 2.69
N TYR A 172 -16.64 -14.69 1.51
CA TYR A 172 -16.30 -15.81 0.63
C TYR A 172 -15.31 -15.34 -0.41
N TYR A 173 -14.30 -16.16 -0.67
CA TYR A 173 -13.20 -15.87 -1.58
C TYR A 173 -13.16 -16.91 -2.69
N ARG A 174 -12.97 -16.44 -3.93
CA ARG A 174 -12.52 -17.24 -5.07
C ARG A 174 -11.22 -16.60 -5.55
N VAL A 175 -10.14 -17.36 -5.51
CA VAL A 175 -8.79 -16.82 -5.75
C VAL A 175 -8.04 -17.67 -6.77
N TRP A 176 -7.22 -16.99 -7.57
CA TRP A 176 -6.32 -17.59 -8.56
C TRP A 176 -4.92 -17.01 -8.42
N ASP A 177 -3.92 -17.81 -8.75
CA ASP A 177 -2.52 -17.45 -8.90
C ASP A 177 -2.04 -17.83 -10.30
N HIS A 178 -1.86 -16.84 -11.16
CA HIS A 178 -1.45 -17.05 -12.55
C HIS A 178 0.00 -16.68 -12.75
N LEU A 179 0.84 -17.64 -13.13
CA LEU A 179 2.17 -17.32 -13.65
C LEU A 179 2.02 -16.73 -15.05
N VAL A 180 2.43 -15.48 -15.23
CA VAL A 180 2.35 -14.78 -16.51
C VAL A 180 3.77 -14.51 -17.00
N GLU A 181 4.06 -15.02 -18.19
CA GLU A 181 5.37 -14.93 -18.85
C GLU A 181 5.31 -13.93 -20.00
N GLY A 182 6.31 -13.04 -20.10
CA GLY A 182 6.46 -12.15 -21.26
C GLY A 182 5.44 -11.03 -21.44
N CYS A 183 4.38 -10.93 -20.63
CA CYS A 183 3.34 -9.89 -20.78
C CYS A 183 3.66 -8.55 -20.08
N TRP A 184 4.91 -8.34 -19.64
CA TRP A 184 5.37 -7.08 -19.06
C TRP A 184 6.72 -6.67 -19.67
N ASP A 185 6.66 -6.07 -20.86
CA ASP A 185 7.82 -5.68 -21.67
C ASP A 185 8.87 -4.88 -20.89
N GLY A 186 8.41 -4.00 -19.98
CA GLY A 186 9.27 -3.17 -19.16
C GLY A 186 10.08 -3.90 -18.08
N TYR A 187 9.55 -4.99 -17.53
CA TYR A 187 10.19 -5.77 -16.48
C TYR A 187 10.97 -6.97 -17.03
N GLY A 188 10.50 -7.57 -18.13
CA GLY A 188 11.21 -8.62 -18.86
C GLY A 188 11.38 -9.95 -18.12
N LYS A 189 10.68 -10.14 -16.99
CA LYS A 189 10.70 -11.36 -16.18
C LYS A 189 9.28 -11.85 -15.90
N ASN A 190 9.16 -13.13 -15.57
CA ASN A 190 7.90 -13.73 -15.17
C ASN A 190 7.39 -13.10 -13.88
N VAL A 191 6.07 -12.92 -13.81
CA VAL A 191 5.37 -12.43 -12.62
C VAL A 191 4.17 -13.29 -12.33
N MET A 192 3.80 -13.37 -11.06
CA MET A 192 2.55 -13.97 -10.64
C MET A 192 1.47 -12.88 -10.56
N VAL A 193 0.31 -13.15 -11.15
CA VAL A 193 -0.90 -12.33 -10.99
C VAL A 193 -1.87 -13.07 -10.09
N ILE A 194 -2.16 -12.47 -8.94
CA ILE A 194 -3.16 -12.98 -8.00
C ILE A 194 -4.48 -12.30 -8.30
N VAL A 195 -5.53 -13.07 -8.54
CA VAL A 195 -6.91 -12.58 -8.71
C VAL A 195 -7.72 -13.00 -7.49
N SER A 196 -8.47 -12.08 -6.90
CA SER A 196 -9.36 -12.35 -5.76
C SER A 196 -10.74 -11.76 -6.01
N GLU A 197 -11.73 -12.62 -6.13
CA GLU A 197 -13.14 -12.25 -6.08
C GLU A 197 -13.70 -12.50 -4.69
N GLU A 198 -14.24 -11.46 -4.07
CA GLU A 198 -14.64 -11.46 -2.68
C GLU A 198 -16.11 -11.09 -2.55
N ALA A 199 -16.86 -11.88 -1.80
CA ALA A 199 -18.28 -11.67 -1.57
C ALA A 199 -18.56 -11.65 -0.06
N THR A 200 -18.89 -10.48 0.48
CA THR A 200 -19.13 -10.27 1.91
C THR A 200 -20.62 -10.12 2.18
N LEU A 201 -21.16 -10.96 3.07
CA LEU A 201 -22.52 -10.79 3.58
C LEU A 201 -22.56 -9.73 4.66
N LYS A 202 -23.18 -8.58 4.37
CA LYS A 202 -23.43 -7.51 5.33
C LYS A 202 -24.91 -7.44 5.70
N ARG A 203 -25.16 -7.18 6.98
CA ARG A 203 -26.50 -6.86 7.47
C ARG A 203 -26.60 -5.33 7.49
N VAL A 204 -27.47 -4.79 6.65
CA VAL A 204 -27.69 -3.34 6.53
C VAL A 204 -29.11 -3.00 6.96
N HIS A 205 -29.32 -1.80 7.48
CA HIS A 205 -30.69 -1.32 7.67
C HIS A 205 -31.40 -1.24 6.31
N SER A 206 -32.65 -1.65 6.27
CA SER A 206 -33.53 -1.40 5.13
C SER A 206 -33.62 0.11 4.87
N LYS A 207 -33.96 0.51 3.64
CA LYS A 207 -33.98 1.93 3.25
C LYS A 207 -34.93 2.79 4.11
N ASP A 208 -35.92 2.16 4.74
CA ASP A 208 -36.88 2.78 5.66
C ASP A 208 -36.42 2.75 7.14
N GLY A 209 -35.27 2.14 7.44
CA GLY A 209 -34.67 2.06 8.77
C GLY A 209 -35.36 1.09 9.74
N LYS A 210 -36.46 0.45 9.33
CA LYS A 210 -37.34 -0.33 10.22
C LYS A 210 -36.97 -1.80 10.32
N SER A 211 -36.15 -2.30 9.40
CA SER A 211 -35.73 -3.70 9.38
C SER A 211 -34.26 -3.84 8.99
N PHE A 212 -33.77 -5.08 9.02
CA PHE A 212 -32.43 -5.42 8.57
C PHE A 212 -32.53 -6.33 7.35
N GLU A 213 -31.78 -5.98 6.31
CA GLU A 213 -31.67 -6.78 5.09
C GLU A 213 -30.23 -7.30 4.95
N ASN A 214 -30.11 -8.48 4.35
CA ASN A 214 -28.80 -9.01 3.97
C ASN A 214 -28.43 -8.47 2.58
N ARG A 215 -27.31 -7.77 2.51
CA ARG A 215 -26.70 -7.28 1.27
C ARG A 215 -25.41 -8.05 1.00
N LEU A 216 -25.25 -8.49 -0.24
CA LEU A 216 -24.01 -9.09 -0.71
C LEU A 216 -23.15 -8.01 -1.36
N ASP A 217 -22.07 -7.62 -0.69
CA ASP A 217 -21.07 -6.70 -1.24
C ASP A 217 -19.99 -7.51 -1.96
N ARG A 218 -19.68 -7.13 -3.21
CA ARG A 218 -18.65 -7.76 -4.02
C ARG A 218 -17.45 -6.84 -4.20
N ALA A 219 -16.24 -7.39 -4.16
CA ALA A 219 -15.01 -6.70 -4.47
C ALA A 219 -14.11 -7.62 -5.31
N ASN A 220 -13.48 -7.07 -6.34
CA ASN A 220 -12.54 -7.78 -7.19
C ASN A 220 -11.18 -7.09 -7.06
N TRP A 221 -10.15 -7.90 -6.83
CA TRP A 221 -8.78 -7.44 -6.68
C TRP A 221 -7.86 -8.22 -7.61
N MET A 222 -6.88 -7.52 -8.17
CA MET A 222 -5.76 -8.15 -8.84
C MET A 222 -4.47 -7.56 -8.32
N TRP A 223 -3.46 -8.40 -8.11
CA TRP A 223 -2.12 -7.98 -7.70
C TRP A 223 -1.08 -8.66 -8.56
N VAL A 224 0.00 -7.95 -8.88
CA VAL A 224 1.17 -8.49 -9.57
C VAL A 224 2.29 -8.61 -8.56
N THR A 225 3.01 -9.73 -8.59
CA THR A 225 4.15 -9.96 -7.71
C THR A 225 5.26 -10.76 -8.38
N ASN A 226 6.49 -10.55 -7.90
CA ASN A 226 7.66 -11.39 -8.19
C ASN A 226 7.99 -12.34 -7.01
N LEU A 227 7.00 -12.63 -6.15
CA LEU A 227 7.11 -13.76 -5.23
C LEU A 227 7.27 -15.05 -6.05
N PRO A 228 8.11 -16.00 -5.59
CA PRO A 228 8.18 -17.31 -6.22
C PRO A 228 6.80 -17.97 -6.15
N CYS A 229 6.44 -18.69 -7.20
CA CYS A 229 5.24 -19.52 -7.18
C CYS A 229 5.34 -20.47 -5.99
N PRO A 230 4.30 -20.59 -5.14
CA PRO A 230 4.31 -21.57 -4.08
C PRO A 230 4.59 -22.95 -4.68
N GLU A 231 5.67 -23.61 -4.25
CA GLU A 231 5.97 -24.99 -4.67
C GLU A 231 4.93 -25.99 -4.15
N SER A 232 4.13 -25.56 -3.17
CA SER A 232 3.08 -26.34 -2.54
C SER A 232 1.72 -26.05 -3.19
N GLU A 233 0.93 -27.10 -3.39
CA GLU A 233 -0.49 -26.98 -3.74
C GLU A 233 -1.36 -26.59 -2.51
N ASP A 234 -0.75 -26.21 -1.38
CA ASP A 234 -1.47 -25.91 -0.14
C ASP A 234 -2.39 -24.68 -0.33
N PRO A 235 -3.72 -24.84 -0.20
CA PRO A 235 -4.66 -23.72 -0.27
C PRO A 235 -4.40 -22.62 0.76
N ASP A 236 -3.74 -22.93 1.89
CA ASP A 236 -3.43 -21.95 2.92
C ASP A 236 -2.32 -20.98 2.50
N ASP A 237 -1.43 -21.35 1.57
CA ASP A 237 -0.37 -20.47 1.06
C ASP A 237 -0.95 -19.30 0.24
N LEU A 238 -1.87 -19.59 -0.69
CA LEU A 238 -2.52 -18.54 -1.50
C LEU A 238 -3.42 -17.65 -0.63
N LYS A 239 -4.17 -18.25 0.30
CA LYS A 239 -4.98 -17.52 1.27
C LYS A 239 -4.15 -16.58 2.13
N ASN A 240 -2.98 -17.01 2.61
CA ASN A 240 -2.07 -16.15 3.36
C ASN A 240 -1.50 -15.03 2.49
N THR A 241 -1.18 -15.32 1.23
CA THR A 241 -0.71 -14.31 0.27
C THR A 241 -1.77 -13.25 0.00
N VAL A 242 -3.04 -13.63 -0.20
CA VAL A 242 -4.16 -12.68 -0.35
C VAL A 242 -4.32 -11.80 0.89
N ARG A 243 -4.17 -12.37 2.09
CA ARG A 243 -4.20 -11.59 3.33
C ARG A 243 -3.01 -10.63 3.45
N ILE A 244 -1.83 -11.02 2.98
CA ILE A 244 -0.66 -10.15 2.86
C ILE A 244 -0.97 -9.01 1.89
N CYS A 245 -1.54 -9.27 0.72
CA CYS A 245 -1.94 -8.23 -0.24
C CYS A 245 -2.88 -7.19 0.40
N HIS A 246 -3.84 -7.64 1.21
CA HIS A 246 -4.76 -6.75 1.95
C HIS A 246 -4.09 -5.95 3.07
N SER A 247 -2.91 -6.34 3.55
CA SER A 247 -2.18 -5.56 4.57
C SER A 247 -1.77 -4.16 4.07
N ARG A 248 -1.81 -3.91 2.75
CA ARG A 248 -1.66 -2.56 2.17
C ARG A 248 -2.55 -1.53 2.87
N TRP A 249 -3.80 -1.89 3.19
CA TRP A 249 -4.76 -0.99 3.85
C TRP A 249 -4.31 -0.51 5.23
N GLN A 250 -3.30 -1.14 5.84
CA GLN A 250 -2.77 -0.69 7.13
C GLN A 250 -2.09 0.68 7.05
N ILE A 251 -1.52 1.07 5.90
CA ILE A 251 -0.92 2.41 5.77
C ILE A 251 -1.99 3.50 5.80
N GLU A 252 -3.12 3.28 5.15
CA GLU A 252 -4.23 4.23 5.18
C GLU A 252 -4.85 4.31 6.58
N ASN A 253 -5.09 3.17 7.22
CA ASN A 253 -5.81 3.11 8.50
C ASN A 253 -4.94 3.48 9.71
N GLN A 254 -3.73 2.96 9.79
CA GLN A 254 -2.87 3.05 10.98
C GLN A 254 -1.72 4.03 10.83
N CYS A 255 -1.38 4.47 9.61
CA CYS A 255 -0.43 5.55 9.41
C CYS A 255 -1.18 6.85 9.15
N PHE A 256 -1.88 6.99 8.02
CA PHE A 256 -2.46 8.28 7.64
C PHE A 256 -3.64 8.69 8.52
N ASN A 257 -4.65 7.83 8.68
CA ASN A 257 -5.83 8.14 9.48
C ASN A 257 -5.49 8.36 10.96
N GLU A 258 -4.60 7.58 11.55
CA GLU A 258 -4.15 7.80 12.94
C GLU A 258 -3.35 9.11 13.07
N THR A 259 -2.42 9.38 12.15
CA THR A 259 -1.59 10.59 12.16
C THR A 259 -2.44 11.86 12.05
N VAL A 260 -3.49 11.86 11.21
CA VAL A 260 -4.43 12.97 11.10
C VAL A 260 -5.34 13.05 12.32
N ASN A 261 -6.05 11.98 12.67
CA ASN A 261 -7.15 12.06 13.66
C ASN A 261 -6.69 11.99 15.11
N MET A 262 -5.57 11.32 15.41
CA MET A 262 -5.08 11.16 16.79
C MET A 262 -3.99 12.16 17.14
N TRP A 263 -3.15 12.53 16.17
CA TRP A 263 -1.98 13.37 16.40
C TRP A 263 -2.14 14.80 15.85
N ASN A 264 -3.26 15.12 15.19
CA ASN A 264 -3.53 16.42 14.57
C ASN A 264 -2.38 16.90 13.65
N ALA A 265 -1.71 15.98 12.97
CA ALA A 265 -0.52 16.30 12.19
C ALA A 265 -0.82 17.16 10.94
N ASP A 266 -2.09 17.35 10.59
CA ASP A 266 -2.55 18.27 9.55
C ASP A 266 -2.71 19.72 10.04
N HIS A 267 -2.64 19.95 11.35
CA HIS A 267 -2.76 21.29 11.95
C HIS A 267 -1.40 22.00 11.97
N ILE A 268 -1.38 23.21 11.41
CA ILE A 268 -0.20 24.08 11.43
C ILE A 268 -0.15 24.79 12.78
N TYR A 269 0.75 24.37 13.67
CA TYR A 269 0.99 24.98 14.98
C TYR A 269 2.04 26.11 14.97
N THR A 270 2.20 26.84 13.86
CA THR A 270 3.08 28.03 13.85
C THR A 270 2.31 29.23 14.38
N GLN A 271 2.67 29.72 15.57
CA GLN A 271 2.42 31.13 15.91
C GLN A 271 3.27 32.00 14.96
N GLN A 272 2.67 33.09 14.48
CA GLN A 272 3.35 34.14 13.73
C GLN A 272 4.47 34.77 14.56
#